data_AF-A0A0E3QVI5-F1
#
_entry.id   AF-A0A0E3QVI5-F1
#
_cell.length_a   1.000
_cell.length_b   1.000
_cell.length_c   1.000
_cell.angle_alpha   90.00
_cell.angle_beta   90.00
_cell.angle_gamma   90.00
#
_symmetry.space_group_name_H-M   'P 1'
#
loop_
_entity.id
_entity.type
_entity.pdbx_description
1 polymer ?
#
loop_
_entity_poly.entity_id
_entity_poly.type
_entity_poly.pdbx_seq_one_letter_code
_entity_poly.pdbx_strand_id
1 'polypeptide(L)'
;MLEALSSFITDYGYLNLFVLSFLASTVLPLGSEALVVALIYQGFNPFAVVLVATSGNYLGSCTTYYLGLKGRPVLEKFLSPSPEKLEISERLFKKYGLYTLLFTWVPGIGDAITMVAGLMQLSFRYFSILVFLGKFGRYFAIAYLTVFFSS
;
A
#
# COMPACT_ATOMS: atom_id res chain seq x y z
N MET A 1 5.79 27.03 -14.66
CA MET A 1 6.00 25.60 -14.28
C MET A 1 5.47 25.31 -12.87
N LEU A 2 5.89 26.05 -11.83
CA LEU A 2 5.35 25.86 -10.46
C LEU A 2 3.83 26.12 -10.36
N GLU A 3 3.32 27.16 -11.01
CA GLU A 3 1.88 27.49 -10.98
C GLU A 3 1.01 26.44 -11.71
N ALA A 4 1.51 25.89 -12.81
CA ALA A 4 0.87 24.79 -13.52
C ALA A 4 0.86 23.50 -12.68
N LEU A 5 1.93 23.24 -11.93
CA LEU A 5 2.00 22.13 -10.99
C LEU A 5 1.04 22.33 -9.82
N SER A 6 0.95 23.55 -9.28
CA SER A 6 0.04 23.89 -8.19
C SER A 6 -1.42 23.73 -8.61
N SER A 7 -1.83 24.34 -9.73
CA SER A 7 -3.20 24.20 -10.27
C SER A 7 -3.58 22.74 -10.54
N PHE A 8 -2.68 21.95 -11.12
CA PHE A 8 -2.91 20.51 -11.31
C PHE A 8 -3.13 19.76 -9.98
N ILE A 9 -2.40 20.12 -8.94
CA ILE A 9 -2.57 19.56 -7.58
C ILE A 9 -3.89 20.03 -6.96
N THR A 10 -4.31 21.28 -7.16
CA THR A 10 -5.49 21.82 -6.48
C THR A 10 -6.80 21.38 -7.17
N ASP A 11 -6.86 21.40 -8.50
CA ASP A 11 -8.09 21.08 -9.26
C ASP A 11 -8.45 19.59 -9.20
N TYR A 12 -7.43 18.73 -9.10
CA TYR A 12 -7.59 17.27 -9.09
C TYR A 12 -6.98 16.59 -7.86
N GLY A 13 -6.80 17.32 -6.75
CA GLY A 13 -6.01 16.87 -5.60
C GLY A 13 -6.40 15.49 -5.07
N TYR A 14 -7.68 15.24 -4.84
CA TYR A 14 -8.15 13.94 -4.38
C TYR A 14 -8.00 12.83 -5.43
N LEU A 15 -8.25 13.13 -6.71
CA LEU A 15 -8.11 12.15 -7.78
C LEU A 15 -6.63 11.76 -7.98
N ASN A 16 -5.75 12.75 -8.03
CA ASN A 16 -4.31 12.57 -8.11
C ASN A 16 -3.79 11.77 -6.92
N LEU A 17 -4.27 12.09 -5.70
CA LEU A 17 -3.92 11.36 -4.50
C LEU A 17 -4.36 9.90 -4.57
N PHE A 18 -5.58 9.63 -5.02
CA PHE A 18 -6.09 8.27 -5.18
C PHE A 18 -5.24 7.48 -6.16
N VAL A 19 -5.01 8.02 -7.37
CA VAL A 19 -4.26 7.35 -8.44
C VAL A 19 -2.81 7.11 -8.01
N LEU A 20 -2.15 8.12 -7.45
CA LEU A 20 -0.78 7.99 -6.98
C LEU A 20 -0.68 6.95 -5.85
N SER A 21 -1.60 6.98 -4.89
CA SER A 21 -1.63 6.02 -3.77
C SER A 21 -1.90 4.59 -4.25
N PHE A 22 -2.78 4.42 -5.24
CA PHE A 22 -3.02 3.14 -5.89
C PHE A 22 -1.75 2.61 -6.58
N LEU A 23 -1.13 3.42 -7.43
CA LEU A 23 0.08 3.04 -8.17
C LEU A 23 1.27 2.74 -7.25
N ALA A 24 1.42 3.52 -6.17
CA ALA A 24 2.42 3.34 -5.13
C ALA A 24 2.39 1.94 -4.52
N SER A 25 1.21 1.33 -4.42
CA SER A 25 1.04 0.00 -3.85
C SER A 25 0.83 -1.13 -4.85
N THR A 26 0.90 -0.83 -6.16
CA THR A 26 0.70 -1.83 -7.21
C THR A 26 2.00 -2.31 -7.85
N VAL A 27 2.92 -1.41 -8.21
CA VAL A 27 4.15 -1.77 -8.98
C VAL A 27 5.29 -0.76 -8.78
N LEU A 28 5.00 0.51 -8.50
CA LEU A 28 6.01 1.57 -8.53
C LEU A 28 6.35 2.01 -7.10
N PRO A 29 7.64 2.16 -6.74
CA PRO A 29 8.05 2.79 -5.49
C PRO A 29 7.79 4.31 -5.60
N LEU A 30 6.52 4.70 -5.61
CA LEU A 30 6.09 6.09 -5.57
C LEU A 30 5.67 6.44 -4.15
N GLY A 31 6.25 7.49 -3.58
CA GLY A 31 5.89 7.99 -2.26
C GLY A 31 4.61 8.81 -2.31
N SER A 32 3.46 8.20 -2.05
CA SER A 32 2.17 8.89 -1.89
C SER A 32 2.14 9.90 -0.73
N GLU A 33 3.05 9.76 0.23
CA GLU A 33 3.10 10.54 1.46
C GLU A 33 3.43 12.00 1.22
N ALA A 34 4.32 12.27 0.26
CA ALA A 34 4.66 13.65 -0.11
C ALA A 34 3.42 14.41 -0.61
N LEU A 35 2.54 13.73 -1.37
CA LEU A 35 1.30 14.32 -1.86
C LEU A 35 0.26 14.50 -0.74
N VAL A 36 0.18 13.58 0.22
CA VAL A 36 -0.65 13.74 1.43
C VAL A 36 -0.26 15.01 2.19
N VAL A 37 1.04 15.17 2.46
CA VAL A 37 1.58 16.35 3.16
C VAL A 37 1.30 17.63 2.37
N ALA A 38 1.58 17.62 1.06
CA ALA A 38 1.37 18.78 0.20
C ALA A 38 -0.10 19.24 0.15
N LEU A 39 -1.05 18.31 0.05
CA LEU A 39 -2.47 18.65 0.03
C LEU A 39 -2.95 19.24 1.36
N ILE A 40 -2.49 18.71 2.48
CA ILE A 40 -2.82 19.27 3.81
C ILE A 40 -2.29 20.71 3.93
N TYR A 41 -1.04 20.98 3.51
CA TYR A 41 -0.49 22.34 3.50
C TYR A 41 -1.24 23.29 2.54
N GLN A 42 -1.84 22.78 1.47
CA GLN A 42 -2.70 23.56 0.58
C GLN A 42 -4.12 23.78 1.13
N GLY A 43 -4.40 23.36 2.37
CA GLY A 43 -5.68 23.59 3.04
C GLY A 43 -6.76 22.54 2.74
N PHE A 44 -6.41 21.41 2.12
CA PHE A 44 -7.36 20.31 1.93
C PHE A 44 -7.77 19.70 3.28
N ASN A 45 -9.02 19.25 3.37
CA ASN A 45 -9.51 18.58 4.57
C ASN A 45 -8.66 17.33 4.89
N PRO A 46 -7.96 17.28 6.05
CA PRO A 46 -7.04 16.19 6.36
C PRO A 46 -7.73 14.82 6.46
N PHE A 47 -8.96 14.77 6.94
CA PHE A 47 -9.72 13.53 7.05
C PHE A 47 -10.06 12.96 5.66
N ALA A 48 -10.51 13.80 4.73
CA ALA A 48 -10.75 13.41 3.35
C ALA A 48 -9.46 12.93 2.66
N VAL A 49 -8.34 13.63 2.88
CA VAL A 49 -7.02 13.21 2.37
C VAL A 49 -6.66 11.80 2.86
N VAL A 50 -6.83 11.52 4.17
CA VAL A 50 -6.55 10.19 4.75
C VAL A 50 -7.43 9.12 4.10
N LEU A 51 -8.74 9.36 3.99
CA LEU A 51 -9.66 8.38 3.40
C LEU A 51 -9.31 8.08 1.94
N VAL A 52 -9.10 9.12 1.14
CA VAL A 52 -8.77 8.98 -0.29
C VAL A 52 -7.44 8.25 -0.50
N ALA A 53 -6.40 8.64 0.24
CA ALA A 53 -5.10 7.96 0.18
C ALA A 53 -5.21 6.49 0.60
N THR A 54 -5.92 6.23 1.71
CA THR A 54 -6.15 4.88 2.22
C THR A 54 -6.88 4.01 1.20
N SER A 55 -7.98 4.51 0.61
CA SER A 55 -8.75 3.77 -0.38
C SER A 55 -7.93 3.45 -1.62
N GLY A 56 -7.19 4.43 -2.17
CA GLY A 56 -6.32 4.19 -3.32
C GLY A 56 -5.24 3.15 -3.02
N ASN A 57 -4.52 3.35 -1.91
CA ASN A 57 -3.42 2.47 -1.53
C ASN A 57 -3.88 1.03 -1.20
N TYR A 58 -4.99 0.89 -0.47
CA TYR A 58 -5.60 -0.39 -0.17
C TYR A 58 -6.01 -1.15 -1.43
N LEU A 59 -6.67 -0.49 -2.40
CA LEU A 59 -7.05 -1.12 -3.67
C LEU A 59 -5.83 -1.51 -4.51
N GLY A 60 -4.76 -0.70 -4.47
CA GLY A 60 -3.47 -1.05 -5.07
C GLY A 60 -2.89 -2.31 -4.43
N SER A 61 -2.88 -2.39 -3.10
CA SER A 61 -2.46 -3.58 -2.36
C SER A 61 -3.32 -4.81 -2.68
N CYS A 62 -4.65 -4.67 -2.78
CA CYS A 62 -5.52 -5.76 -3.23
C CYS A 62 -5.10 -6.26 -4.62
N THR A 63 -4.81 -5.34 -5.54
CA THR A 63 -4.34 -5.68 -6.89
C THR A 63 -3.02 -6.46 -6.83
N THR A 64 -2.04 -5.99 -6.05
CA THR A 64 -0.75 -6.66 -5.84
C THR A 64 -0.90 -8.05 -5.23
N TYR A 65 -1.80 -8.20 -4.26
CA TYR A 65 -2.12 -9.50 -3.68
C TYR A 65 -2.68 -10.45 -4.75
N TYR A 66 -3.60 -10.00 -5.60
CA TYR A 66 -4.15 -10.81 -6.67
C TYR A 66 -3.10 -11.17 -7.74
N LEU A 67 -2.17 -10.25 -8.03
CA LEU A 67 -1.03 -10.53 -8.90
C LEU A 67 -0.13 -11.62 -8.30
N GLY A 68 0.16 -11.56 -6.99
CA GLY A 68 0.87 -12.63 -6.28
C GLY A 68 0.12 -13.95 -6.34
N LEU A 69 -1.18 -13.94 -6.06
CA LEU A 69 -2.04 -15.13 -6.08
C LEU A 69 -2.03 -15.84 -7.43
N LYS A 70 -2.16 -15.07 -8.53
CA LYS A 70 -2.11 -15.60 -9.90
C LYS A 70 -0.70 -15.84 -10.42
N GLY A 71 0.31 -15.23 -9.83
CA GLY A 71 1.72 -15.33 -10.23
C GLY A 71 2.40 -16.61 -9.75
N ARG A 72 1.81 -17.36 -8.82
CA ARG A 72 2.40 -18.59 -8.28
C ARG A 72 2.80 -19.62 -9.36
N PRO A 73 1.97 -19.95 -10.37
CA PRO A 73 2.37 -20.88 -11.43
C PRO A 73 3.54 -20.35 -12.28
N VAL A 74 3.64 -19.03 -12.46
CA VAL A 74 4.75 -18.38 -13.17
C VAL A 74 6.04 -18.49 -12.34
N LEU A 75 5.95 -18.26 -11.02
CA LEU A 75 7.07 -18.43 -10.09
C LEU A 75 7.62 -19.86 -10.12
N GLU A 76 6.73 -20.86 -10.02
CA GLU A 76 7.08 -22.28 -10.03
C GLU A 76 7.70 -22.71 -11.37
N LYS A 77 7.22 -22.17 -12.49
CA LYS A 77 7.71 -22.51 -13.84
C LYS A 77 9.05 -21.85 -14.19
N PHE A 78 9.26 -20.59 -13.79
CA PHE A 78 10.40 -19.79 -14.26
C PHE A 78 11.54 -19.66 -13.24
N LEU A 79 11.24 -19.71 -11.93
CA LEU A 79 12.27 -19.61 -10.89
C LEU A 79 12.66 -20.98 -10.31
N SER A 80 11.91 -22.04 -10.62
CA SER A 80 12.14 -23.42 -10.16
C SER A 80 12.62 -23.53 -8.72
N PRO A 81 11.94 -22.89 -7.74
CA PRO A 81 12.35 -22.97 -6.34
C PRO A 81 12.33 -24.43 -5.88
N SER A 82 13.28 -24.82 -5.02
CA SER A 82 13.30 -26.19 -4.52
C SER A 82 12.00 -26.49 -3.74
N PRO A 83 11.42 -27.70 -3.88
CA PRO A 83 10.20 -28.07 -3.18
C PRO A 83 10.30 -27.85 -1.66
N GLU A 84 11.46 -28.14 -1.10
CA GLU A 84 11.78 -27.93 0.32
C GLU A 84 11.71 -26.45 0.74
N LYS A 85 12.21 -25.53 -0.10
CA LYS A 85 12.15 -24.08 0.19
C LYS A 85 10.73 -23.53 0.11
N LEU A 86 9.92 -24.05 -0.83
CA LEU A 86 8.50 -23.72 -0.91
C LEU A 86 7.76 -24.19 0.34
N GLU A 87 7.98 -25.43 0.75
CA GLU A 87 7.33 -26.01 1.92
C GLU A 87 7.71 -25.28 3.22
N ILE A 88 8.99 -24.93 3.40
CA ILE A 88 9.45 -24.10 4.52
C ILE A 88 8.76 -22.73 4.50
N SER A 89 8.69 -22.09 3.32
CA SER A 89 8.06 -20.77 3.18
C SER A 89 6.57 -20.82 3.51
N GLU A 90 5.84 -21.81 3.01
CA GLU A 90 4.44 -22.03 3.35
C GLU A 90 4.23 -22.29 4.84
N ARG A 91 5.10 -23.10 5.46
CA ARG A 91 5.01 -23.42 6.90
C ARG A 91 5.29 -22.20 7.77
N LEU A 92 6.29 -21.39 7.40
CA LEU A 92 6.57 -20.12 8.06
C LEU A 92 5.43 -19.12 7.86
N PHE A 93 4.84 -19.04 6.67
CA PHE A 93 3.70 -18.15 6.40
C PHE A 93 2.41 -18.61 7.10
N LYS A 94 2.17 -19.91 7.24
CA LYS A 94 1.07 -20.43 8.07
C LYS A 94 1.23 -20.05 9.55
N LYS A 95 2.46 -19.98 10.04
CA LYS A 95 2.76 -19.66 11.44
C LYS A 95 2.84 -18.15 11.71
N TYR A 96 3.42 -17.38 10.79
CA TYR A 96 3.77 -15.97 11.00
C TYR A 96 3.15 -14.99 9.99
N GLY A 97 2.50 -15.47 8.93
CA GLY A 97 2.02 -14.64 7.81
C GLY A 97 0.98 -13.60 8.20
N LEU A 98 0.23 -13.80 9.28
CA LEU A 98 -0.66 -12.76 9.84
C LEU A 98 0.12 -11.64 10.52
N TYR A 99 1.20 -11.97 11.24
CA TYR A 99 2.02 -10.96 11.92
C TYR A 99 2.84 -10.15 10.92
N THR A 100 3.27 -10.74 9.80
CA THR A 100 4.00 -10.00 8.76
C THR A 100 3.12 -8.93 8.11
N LEU A 101 1.81 -9.14 8.01
CA LEU A 101 0.87 -8.14 7.48
C LEU A 101 0.79 -6.88 8.33
N LEU A 102 1.14 -6.92 9.62
CA LEU A 102 1.21 -5.73 10.48
C LEU A 102 2.32 -4.77 10.02
N PHE A 103 3.33 -5.27 9.31
CA PHE A 103 4.42 -4.45 8.78
C PHE A 103 4.10 -3.82 7.41
N THR A 104 2.88 -3.99 6.90
CA THR A 104 2.47 -3.42 5.61
C THR A 104 2.34 -1.89 5.57
N TRP A 105 2.38 -1.26 6.75
CA TRP A 105 2.46 0.19 6.91
C TRP A 105 3.82 0.78 6.50
N VAL A 106 4.90 -0.03 6.42
CA VAL A 106 6.23 0.47 6.06
C VAL A 106 6.31 0.73 4.54
N PRO A 107 6.71 1.94 4.10
CA PRO A 107 6.84 2.28 2.68
C PRO A 107 7.74 1.30 1.92
N GLY A 108 7.30 0.83 0.74
CA GLY A 108 8.02 -0.12 -0.12
C GLY A 108 8.01 -1.56 0.40
N ILE A 109 8.39 -1.79 1.66
CA ILE A 109 8.41 -3.12 2.28
C ILE A 109 6.99 -3.71 2.34
N GLY A 110 5.99 -2.89 2.66
CA GLY A 110 4.63 -3.36 2.80
C GLY A 110 4.00 -3.90 1.51
N ASP A 111 4.41 -3.37 0.36
CA ASP A 111 3.89 -3.82 -0.93
C ASP A 111 4.54 -5.13 -1.36
N ALA A 112 5.82 -5.34 -1.03
CA ALA A 112 6.47 -6.65 -1.17
C ALA A 112 5.80 -7.71 -0.29
N ILE A 113 5.50 -7.38 0.98
CA ILE A 113 4.75 -8.26 1.88
C ILE A 113 3.38 -8.62 1.29
N THR A 114 2.71 -7.65 0.67
CA THR A 114 1.41 -7.84 0.01
C THR A 114 1.48 -8.83 -1.15
N MET A 115 2.50 -8.72 -2.01
CA MET A 115 2.71 -9.66 -3.11
C MET A 115 3.00 -11.07 -2.59
N VAL A 116 3.86 -11.19 -1.58
CA VAL A 116 4.19 -12.47 -0.94
C VAL A 116 2.96 -13.09 -0.27
N ALA A 117 2.11 -12.29 0.38
CA ALA A 117 0.85 -12.75 0.95
C ALA A 117 -0.07 -13.38 -0.10
N GLY A 118 -0.10 -12.81 -1.30
CA GLY A 118 -0.79 -13.38 -2.47
C GLY A 118 -0.16 -14.68 -2.94
N LEU A 119 1.16 -14.70 -3.15
CA LEU A 119 1.91 -15.89 -3.57
C LEU A 119 1.70 -17.08 -2.63
N MET A 120 1.67 -16.80 -1.32
CA MET A 120 1.46 -17.77 -0.25
C MET A 120 -0.02 -18.08 0.02
N GLN A 121 -0.94 -17.52 -0.77
CA GLN A 121 -2.39 -17.76 -0.71
C GLN A 121 -3.01 -17.51 0.66
N LEU A 122 -2.57 -16.46 1.37
CA LEU A 122 -3.19 -16.08 2.65
C LEU A 122 -4.67 -15.76 2.44
N SER A 123 -5.52 -16.09 3.43
CA SER A 123 -6.94 -15.75 3.34
C SER A 123 -7.15 -14.24 3.14
N PHE A 124 -7.85 -13.90 2.05
CA PHE A 124 -8.10 -12.51 1.65
C PHE A 124 -8.79 -11.70 2.75
N ARG A 125 -9.63 -12.34 3.59
CA ARG A 125 -10.31 -11.66 4.69
C ARG A 125 -9.32 -11.05 5.70
N TYR A 126 -8.35 -11.85 6.14
CA TYR A 126 -7.36 -11.37 7.11
C TYR A 126 -6.39 -10.38 6.48
N PHE A 127 -5.95 -10.68 5.25
CA PHE A 127 -5.16 -9.77 4.43
C PHE A 127 -5.83 -8.39 4.35
N SER A 128 -7.09 -8.37 3.93
CA SER A 128 -7.87 -7.16 3.70
C SER A 128 -7.96 -6.30 4.96
N ILE A 129 -8.34 -6.90 6.09
CA ILE A 129 -8.53 -6.17 7.35
C ILE A 129 -7.19 -5.58 7.83
N LEU A 130 -6.13 -6.40 7.87
CA LEU A 130 -4.83 -5.97 8.40
C LEU A 130 -4.17 -4.91 7.52
N VAL A 131 -4.23 -5.08 6.20
CA VAL A 131 -3.68 -4.08 5.26
C VAL A 131 -4.47 -2.78 5.33
N PHE A 132 -5.80 -2.84 5.33
CA PHE A 132 -6.62 -1.62 5.46
C PHE A 132 -6.25 -0.85 6.73
N LEU A 133 -6.17 -1.52 7.88
CA LEU A 133 -5.78 -0.91 9.14
C LEU A 133 -4.35 -0.34 9.10
N GLY A 134 -3.40 -1.06 8.51
CA GLY A 134 -2.03 -0.61 8.36
C GLY A 134 -1.90 0.65 7.49
N LYS A 135 -2.57 0.67 6.32
CA LYS A 135 -2.57 1.84 5.43
C LYS A 135 -3.30 3.02 6.05
N PHE A 136 -4.47 2.79 6.65
CA PHE A 136 -5.20 3.83 7.38
C PHE A 136 -4.35 4.42 8.49
N GLY A 137 -3.74 3.59 9.34
CA GLY A 137 -2.89 4.02 10.44
C GLY A 137 -1.70 4.86 9.97
N ARG A 138 -1.03 4.46 8.87
CA ARG A 138 0.06 5.24 8.26
C ARG A 138 -0.41 6.63 7.84
N TYR A 139 -1.46 6.71 7.02
CA TYR A 139 -1.94 8.01 6.52
C TYR A 139 -2.51 8.88 7.62
N PHE A 140 -3.19 8.28 8.60
CA PHE A 140 -3.65 8.98 9.79
C PHE A 140 -2.48 9.58 10.58
N ALA A 141 -1.42 8.81 10.85
CA ALA A 141 -0.24 9.30 11.55
C ALA A 141 0.44 10.45 10.79
N ILE A 142 0.61 10.32 9.47
CA ILE A 142 1.18 11.38 8.63
C ILE A 142 0.32 12.64 8.67
N ALA A 143 -1.00 12.50 8.49
CA ALA A 143 -1.91 13.63 8.49
C ALA A 143 -1.94 14.32 9.87
N TYR A 144 -1.98 13.54 10.96
CA TYR A 144 -1.93 14.07 12.31
C TYR A 144 -0.65 14.86 12.57
N LEU A 145 0.52 14.30 12.22
CA LEU A 145 1.80 15.00 12.36
C LEU A 145 1.85 16.25 11.49
N THR A 146 1.35 16.19 10.26
CA THR A 146 1.33 17.34 9.35
C THR A 146 0.48 18.48 9.92
N VAL A 147 -0.74 18.17 10.39
CA VAL A 147 -1.62 19.16 11.01
C VAL A 147 -0.97 19.76 12.26
N PHE A 148 -0.38 18.92 13.10
CA PHE A 148 0.30 19.34 14.34
C PHE A 148 1.45 20.31 14.07
N PHE A 149 2.26 20.09 13.02
CA PHE A 149 3.37 20.98 12.65
C PHE A 149 2.96 22.19 11.79
N SER A 150 1.76 22.16 11.20
CA SER A 150 1.21 23.28 10.42
C SER A 150 0.41 24.29 11.26
N SER A 151 0.13 23.95 12.53
CA SER A 151 -0.55 24.81 13.52
C SER A 151 0.44 25.68 14.27
#